data_AF-Q45NM9-F1
#
_entry.id   AF-Q45NM9-F1
#
_cell.length_a   1.000
_cell.length_b   1.000
_cell.length_c   1.000
_cell.angle_alpha   90.00
_cell.angle_beta   90.00
_cell.angle_gamma   90.00
#
_symmetry.space_group_name_H-M   'P 1'
#
loop_
_entity.id
_entity.type
_entity.pdbx_description
1 polymer ?
#
loop_
_entity_poly.entity_id
_entity_poly.type
_entity_poly.pdbx_seq_one_letter_code
_entity_poly.pdbx_strand_id
1 'polypeptide(L)'
;SQCLSYFGYKGNTGAPQKGLAMVVLSRMAYFIENTGNQRFILASVIHHLDHKNVMNDPQLKSYVVQVATSLAMQIRSGRRLAEIGFVGDLCRHLRKSFQASSEFVGEQEFNLNISLQSSIENCLLEIANGVIDAQPLFDLMAITLENIPSGVVGRATIGSLIVLARALTSALANLRVQQGFPESLLMQLLKVMMHTDVEARIGAHLIFSV
;
A
#
# COMPACT_ATOMS: atom_id res chain seq x y z
N SER A 1 -17.14 1.79 17.22
CA SER A 1 -16.55 0.44 17.04
C SER A 1 -17.51 -0.63 16.50
N GLN A 2 -18.74 -0.30 16.06
CA GLN A 2 -19.71 -1.28 15.52
C GLN A 2 -19.80 -1.37 13.98
N CYS A 3 -19.18 -0.48 13.20
CA CYS A 3 -19.30 -0.55 11.73
C CYS A 3 -18.43 -1.63 11.06
N LEU A 4 -17.40 -2.14 11.74
CA LEU A 4 -16.46 -3.12 11.16
C LEU A 4 -16.89 -4.59 11.34
N SER A 5 -17.97 -4.87 12.10
CA SER A 5 -18.47 -6.23 12.28
C SER A 5 -19.24 -6.78 11.07
N TYR A 6 -19.51 -5.95 10.05
CA TYR A 6 -20.25 -6.36 8.85
C TYR A 6 -19.45 -7.28 7.90
N PHE A 7 -18.15 -7.42 8.11
CA PHE A 7 -17.27 -8.23 7.24
C PHE A 7 -17.16 -9.70 7.64
N GLY A 8 -17.74 -10.10 8.77
CA GLY A 8 -17.43 -11.38 9.43
C GLY A 8 -18.48 -12.47 9.34
N TYR A 9 -19.48 -12.42 8.47
CA TYR A 9 -20.51 -13.47 8.41
C TYR A 9 -20.39 -14.34 7.16
N LYS A 10 -19.92 -15.58 7.37
CA LYS A 10 -20.09 -16.70 6.43
C LYS A 10 -21.58 -16.91 6.20
N GLY A 11 -22.09 -16.43 5.08
CA GLY A 11 -23.42 -16.71 4.56
C GLY A 11 -23.31 -17.06 3.09
N ASN A 12 -23.47 -18.35 2.79
CA ASN A 12 -23.54 -18.88 1.45
C ASN A 12 -24.79 -18.34 0.73
N THR A 13 -24.65 -17.38 -0.19
CA THR A 13 -25.55 -17.11 -1.33
C THR A 13 -24.89 -16.09 -2.28
N GLY A 14 -24.90 -16.38 -3.58
CA GLY A 14 -24.24 -15.57 -4.61
C GLY A 14 -24.86 -14.17 -4.83
N ALA A 15 -24.01 -13.14 -4.81
CA ALA A 15 -24.20 -11.71 -5.20
C ALA A 15 -25.31 -10.92 -4.44
N PRO A 16 -25.31 -9.56 -4.33
CA PRO A 16 -24.37 -8.48 -4.67
C PRO A 16 -23.97 -7.63 -3.42
N GLN A 17 -23.96 -8.22 -2.22
CA GLN A 17 -23.77 -7.51 -0.95
C GLN A 17 -22.38 -6.85 -0.81
N LYS A 18 -21.36 -7.34 -1.54
CA LYS A 18 -19.99 -6.80 -1.55
C LYS A 18 -19.91 -5.35 -2.06
N GLY A 19 -20.70 -5.01 -3.09
CA GLY A 19 -20.76 -3.64 -3.60
C GLY A 19 -21.48 -2.69 -2.65
N LEU A 20 -22.49 -3.18 -1.93
CA LEU A 20 -23.27 -2.40 -0.98
C LEU A 20 -22.48 -2.06 0.29
N ALA A 21 -21.72 -3.01 0.86
CA ALA A 21 -20.87 -2.74 2.03
C ALA A 21 -19.79 -1.69 1.72
N MET A 22 -19.18 -1.78 0.54
CA MET A 22 -18.23 -0.79 0.00
C MET A 22 -18.86 0.59 -0.15
N VAL A 23 -20.05 0.67 -0.75
CA VAL A 23 -20.79 1.92 -0.93
C VAL A 23 -21.23 2.49 0.41
N VAL A 24 -21.65 1.66 1.36
CA VAL A 24 -22.09 2.09 2.70
C VAL A 24 -20.92 2.62 3.51
N LEU A 25 -19.77 1.94 3.54
CA LEU A 25 -18.59 2.44 4.27
C LEU A 25 -18.01 3.70 3.64
N SER A 26 -17.97 3.77 2.30
CA SER A 26 -17.57 4.98 1.57
C SER A 26 -18.53 6.14 1.86
N ARG A 27 -19.83 5.87 1.94
CA ARG A 27 -20.87 6.88 2.22
C ARG A 27 -20.93 7.27 3.69
N MET A 28 -20.56 6.38 4.61
CA MET A 28 -20.36 6.70 6.03
C MET A 28 -19.12 7.56 6.25
N ALA A 29 -18.03 7.31 5.51
CA ALA A 29 -16.85 8.18 5.51
C ALA A 29 -17.12 9.55 4.87
N TYR A 30 -18.01 9.61 3.88
CA TYR A 30 -18.52 10.87 3.29
C TYR A 30 -19.27 11.75 4.30
N PHE A 31 -20.05 11.13 5.21
CA PHE A 31 -20.85 11.88 6.20
C PHE A 31 -20.04 12.47 7.36
N ILE A 32 -18.77 12.12 7.49
CA ILE A 32 -17.91 12.68 8.54
C ILE A 32 -17.18 13.88 7.96
N GLU A 33 -17.82 15.05 8.02
CA GLU A 33 -17.32 16.35 7.51
C GLU A 33 -16.05 16.87 8.21
N ASN A 34 -15.50 16.12 9.17
CA ASN A 34 -14.27 16.50 9.85
C ASN A 34 -13.07 15.78 9.22
N THR A 35 -12.21 16.51 8.50
CA THR A 35 -11.15 15.93 7.68
C THR A 35 -10.01 15.27 8.44
N GLY A 36 -9.89 15.54 9.74
CA GLY A 36 -9.07 14.71 10.63
C GLY A 36 -9.59 13.27 10.65
N ASN A 37 -10.90 13.09 10.80
CA ASN A 37 -11.53 11.79 10.93
C ASN A 37 -11.39 10.95 9.66
N GLN A 38 -11.45 11.54 8.47
CA GLN A 38 -11.29 10.77 7.22
C GLN A 38 -9.90 10.11 7.10
N ARG A 39 -8.84 10.79 7.55
CA ARG A 39 -7.47 10.25 7.58
C ARG A 39 -7.33 9.15 8.64
N PHE A 40 -7.88 9.36 9.83
CA PHE A 40 -7.94 8.34 10.87
C PHE A 40 -8.73 7.11 10.42
N ILE A 41 -9.81 7.29 9.66
CA ILE A 41 -10.57 6.18 9.09
C ILE A 41 -9.72 5.43 8.06
N LEU A 42 -9.00 6.13 7.17
CA LEU A 42 -8.10 5.47 6.21
C LEU A 42 -7.02 4.65 6.92
N ALA A 43 -6.36 5.24 7.91
CA ALA A 43 -5.38 4.54 8.74
C ALA A 43 -6.00 3.34 9.46
N SER A 44 -7.21 3.49 10.02
CA SER A 44 -7.92 2.39 10.69
C SER A 44 -8.33 1.27 9.74
N VAL A 45 -8.73 1.58 8.50
CA VAL A 45 -9.07 0.59 7.48
C VAL A 45 -7.82 -0.18 7.07
N ILE A 46 -6.70 0.50 6.87
CA ILE A 46 -5.42 -0.14 6.55
C ILE A 46 -4.94 -1.01 7.73
N HIS A 47 -5.05 -0.51 8.96
CA HIS A 47 -4.73 -1.28 10.17
C HIS A 47 -5.61 -2.53 10.31
N HIS A 48 -6.85 -2.51 9.79
CA HIS A 48 -7.73 -3.68 9.80
C HIS A 48 -7.20 -4.87 8.98
N LEU A 49 -6.23 -4.65 8.10
CA LEU A 49 -5.54 -5.73 7.39
C LEU A 49 -4.75 -6.66 8.32
N ASP A 50 -4.34 -6.17 9.50
CA ASP A 50 -3.67 -6.97 10.54
C ASP A 50 -4.67 -7.62 11.53
N HIS A 51 -5.98 -7.39 11.36
CA HIS A 51 -7.00 -8.02 12.21
C HIS A 51 -7.08 -9.52 11.95
N LYS A 52 -7.19 -10.33 13.01
CA LYS A 52 -7.22 -11.81 12.96
C LYS A 52 -8.22 -12.44 11.97
N ASN A 53 -9.34 -11.74 11.71
CA ASN A 53 -10.36 -12.22 10.77
C ASN A 53 -10.05 -11.89 9.29
N VAL A 54 -9.02 -11.09 9.04
CA VAL A 54 -8.66 -10.57 7.71
C VAL A 54 -7.25 -11.00 7.32
N MET A 55 -6.31 -11.02 8.28
CA MET A 55 -4.88 -11.09 8.02
C MET A 55 -4.40 -12.30 7.20
N ASN A 56 -5.14 -13.41 7.25
CA ASN A 56 -4.81 -14.67 6.58
C ASN A 56 -5.62 -14.92 5.29
N ASP A 57 -6.55 -14.04 4.92
CA ASP A 57 -7.38 -14.19 3.73
C ASP A 57 -7.00 -13.12 2.69
N PRO A 58 -6.26 -13.49 1.61
CA PRO A 58 -5.87 -12.54 0.58
C PRO A 58 -7.06 -11.86 -0.10
N GLN A 59 -8.20 -12.56 -0.24
CA GLN A 59 -9.39 -12.01 -0.88
C GLN A 59 -10.06 -10.95 -0.01
N LEU A 60 -10.22 -11.22 1.30
CA LEU A 60 -10.74 -10.22 2.24
C LEU A 60 -9.83 -9.01 2.33
N LYS A 61 -8.50 -9.22 2.34
CA LYS A 61 -7.54 -8.11 2.29
C LYS A 61 -7.71 -7.27 1.03
N SER A 62 -7.90 -7.87 -0.14
CA SER A 62 -8.15 -7.13 -1.38
C SER A 62 -9.38 -6.23 -1.26
N TYR A 63 -10.48 -6.71 -0.64
CA TYR A 63 -11.66 -5.88 -0.42
C TYR A 63 -11.40 -4.72 0.53
N VAL A 64 -10.72 -4.97 1.66
CA VAL A 64 -10.36 -3.90 2.61
C VAL A 64 -9.47 -2.86 1.94
N VAL A 65 -8.50 -3.28 1.13
CA VAL A 65 -7.64 -2.38 0.36
C VAL A 65 -8.45 -1.58 -0.67
N GLN A 66 -9.42 -2.19 -1.35
CA GLN A 66 -10.31 -1.46 -2.28
C GLN A 66 -11.17 -0.40 -1.55
N VAL A 67 -11.62 -0.66 -0.31
CA VAL A 67 -12.25 0.38 0.54
C VAL A 67 -11.26 1.52 0.77
N ALA A 68 -10.03 1.19 1.17
CA ALA A 68 -8.98 2.17 1.43
C ALA A 68 -8.67 3.01 0.18
N THR A 69 -8.58 2.40 -1.01
CA THR A 69 -8.40 3.09 -2.30
C THR A 69 -9.54 4.07 -2.56
N SER A 70 -10.79 3.64 -2.37
CA SER A 70 -11.98 4.47 -2.56
C SER A 70 -11.98 5.68 -1.62
N LEU A 71 -11.57 5.48 -0.37
CA LEU A 71 -11.44 6.53 0.62
C LEU A 71 -10.27 7.47 0.31
N ALA A 72 -9.13 6.96 -0.15
CA ALA A 72 -7.98 7.76 -0.57
C ALA A 72 -8.33 8.68 -1.76
N MET A 73 -9.06 8.16 -2.75
CA MET A 73 -9.59 8.95 -3.88
C MET A 73 -10.48 10.11 -3.39
N GLN A 74 -11.38 9.82 -2.46
CA GLN A 74 -12.28 10.83 -1.89
C GLN A 74 -11.51 11.89 -1.11
N ILE A 75 -10.60 11.49 -0.22
CA ILE A 75 -9.78 12.42 0.55
C ILE A 75 -9.03 13.33 -0.42
N ARG A 76 -8.30 12.78 -1.40
CA ARG A 76 -7.56 13.54 -2.42
C ARG A 76 -8.44 14.55 -3.16
N SER A 77 -9.66 14.18 -3.52
CA SER A 77 -10.57 15.06 -4.26
C SER A 77 -11.03 16.29 -3.45
N GLY A 78 -11.04 16.19 -2.12
CA GLY A 78 -11.48 17.25 -1.22
C GLY A 78 -10.34 18.02 -0.54
N ARG A 79 -9.27 17.34 -0.10
CA ARG A 79 -8.10 17.92 0.59
C ARG A 79 -6.86 17.03 0.42
N ARG A 80 -5.66 17.62 0.46
CA ARG A 80 -4.40 16.88 0.26
C ARG A 80 -4.00 16.05 1.50
N LEU A 81 -3.34 14.91 1.26
CA LEU A 81 -2.87 13.94 2.28
C LEU A 81 -1.51 14.39 2.84
N ALA A 82 -1.42 14.57 4.17
CA ALA A 82 -0.17 14.93 4.86
C ALA A 82 0.33 13.82 5.81
N GLU A 83 -0.56 12.93 6.25
CA GLU A 83 -0.22 11.77 7.08
C GLU A 83 0.00 10.56 6.17
N ILE A 84 1.15 9.88 6.32
CA ILE A 84 1.57 8.79 5.45
C ILE A 84 1.96 7.51 6.21
N GLY A 85 1.75 7.44 7.53
CA GLY A 85 2.16 6.29 8.35
C GLY A 85 1.59 4.95 7.85
N PHE A 86 0.35 4.99 7.35
CA PHE A 86 -0.33 3.83 6.76
C PHE A 86 0.27 3.36 5.42
N VAL A 87 1.10 4.17 4.74
CA VAL A 87 1.84 3.74 3.54
C VAL A 87 2.88 2.69 3.90
N GLY A 88 3.57 2.86 5.03
CA GLY A 88 4.48 1.84 5.56
C GLY A 88 3.79 0.51 5.83
N ASP A 89 2.55 0.56 6.34
CA ASP A 89 1.71 -0.62 6.54
C ASP A 89 1.34 -1.29 5.20
N LEU A 90 0.92 -0.51 4.19
CA LEU A 90 0.62 -1.03 2.84
C LEU A 90 1.87 -1.66 2.20
N CYS A 91 3.02 -1.00 2.26
CA CYS A 91 4.29 -1.56 1.78
C CYS A 91 4.68 -2.85 2.52
N ARG A 92 4.40 -2.94 3.84
CA ARG A 92 4.59 -4.16 4.63
C ARG A 92 3.67 -5.28 4.15
N HIS A 93 2.39 -4.99 3.88
CA HIS A 93 1.45 -5.99 3.36
C HIS A 93 1.80 -6.45 1.95
N LEU A 94 2.24 -5.53 1.08
CA LEU A 94 2.71 -5.85 -0.27
C LEU A 94 3.96 -6.73 -0.23
N ARG A 95 4.92 -6.39 0.62
CA ARG A 95 6.10 -7.22 0.88
C ARG A 95 5.72 -8.64 1.32
N LYS A 96 4.80 -8.78 2.29
CA LYS A 96 4.32 -10.11 2.74
C LYS A 96 3.66 -10.87 1.58
N SER A 97 2.92 -10.18 0.72
CA SER A 97 2.29 -10.78 -0.45
C SER A 97 3.32 -11.26 -1.49
N PHE A 98 4.41 -10.53 -1.72
CA PHE A 98 5.50 -10.99 -2.58
C PHE A 98 6.24 -12.20 -2.01
N GLN A 99 6.40 -12.29 -0.68
CA GLN A 99 6.99 -13.49 -0.05
C GLN A 99 6.12 -14.72 -0.26
N ALA A 100 4.81 -14.58 0.00
CA ALA A 100 3.84 -15.65 -0.17
C ALA A 100 3.79 -16.19 -1.61
N SER A 101 4.05 -15.35 -2.63
CA SER A 101 4.08 -15.78 -4.04
C SER A 101 5.02 -16.97 -4.30
N SER A 102 6.08 -17.15 -3.52
CA SER A 102 7.02 -18.27 -3.66
C SER A 102 6.59 -19.55 -2.94
N GLU A 103 5.54 -19.49 -2.13
CA GLU A 103 5.09 -20.57 -1.23
C GLU A 103 3.78 -21.22 -1.68
N PHE A 104 3.05 -20.63 -2.64
CA PHE A 104 1.77 -21.17 -3.09
C PHE A 104 1.91 -22.48 -3.85
N VAL A 105 1.05 -23.44 -3.50
CA VAL A 105 0.95 -24.74 -4.15
C VAL A 105 -0.24 -24.78 -5.15
N GLY A 106 -1.20 -23.86 -5.01
CA GLY A 106 -2.42 -23.82 -5.85
C GLY A 106 -2.58 -22.54 -6.67
N GLU A 107 -3.02 -22.68 -7.92
CA GLU A 107 -3.27 -21.59 -8.86
C GLU A 107 -4.28 -20.55 -8.32
N GLN A 108 -5.34 -21.03 -7.65
CA GLN A 108 -6.37 -20.14 -7.10
C GLN A 108 -5.80 -19.22 -6.00
N GLU A 109 -4.97 -19.75 -5.11
CA GLU A 109 -4.35 -18.95 -4.03
C GLU A 109 -3.36 -17.93 -4.59
N PHE A 110 -2.59 -18.35 -5.59
CA PHE A 110 -1.68 -17.49 -6.33
C PHE A 110 -2.42 -16.33 -7.02
N ASN A 111 -3.53 -16.62 -7.70
CA ASN A 111 -4.36 -15.61 -8.37
C ASN A 111 -4.99 -14.62 -7.38
N LEU A 112 -5.47 -15.09 -6.22
CA LEU A 112 -5.96 -14.22 -5.16
C LEU A 112 -4.86 -13.32 -4.60
N ASN A 113 -3.64 -13.83 -4.48
CA ASN A 113 -2.49 -13.05 -4.03
C ASN A 113 -2.08 -11.98 -5.06
N ILE A 114 -2.08 -12.30 -6.36
CA ILE A 114 -1.88 -11.29 -7.42
C ILE A 114 -2.94 -10.20 -7.35
N SER A 115 -4.21 -10.57 -7.14
CA SER A 115 -5.29 -9.60 -6.98
C SER A 115 -5.08 -8.68 -5.77
N LEU A 116 -4.52 -9.22 -4.67
CA LEU A 116 -4.12 -8.43 -3.51
C LEU A 116 -2.98 -7.46 -3.83
N GLN A 117 -1.93 -7.92 -4.53
CA GLN A 117 -0.81 -7.07 -4.95
C GLN A 117 -1.31 -5.89 -5.77
N SER A 118 -2.10 -6.17 -6.82
CA SER A 118 -2.69 -5.13 -7.67
C SER A 118 -3.59 -4.17 -6.88
N SER A 119 -4.38 -4.67 -5.93
CA SER A 119 -5.21 -3.82 -5.08
C SER A 119 -4.35 -2.85 -4.24
N ILE A 120 -3.23 -3.34 -3.66
CA ILE A 120 -2.32 -2.52 -2.86
C ILE A 120 -1.57 -1.52 -3.74
N GLU A 121 -1.08 -1.94 -4.91
CA GLU A 121 -0.42 -1.08 -5.90
C GLU A 121 -1.32 0.11 -6.28
N ASN A 122 -2.59 -0.17 -6.63
CA ASN A 122 -3.56 0.87 -6.93
C ASN A 122 -3.81 1.80 -5.73
N CYS A 123 -3.91 1.25 -4.52
CA CYS A 123 -4.09 2.05 -3.31
C CYS A 123 -2.91 3.02 -3.08
N LEU A 124 -1.67 2.51 -3.22
CA LEU A 124 -0.45 3.31 -3.09
C LEU A 124 -0.39 4.42 -4.14
N LEU A 125 -0.76 4.13 -5.40
CA LEU A 125 -0.85 5.14 -6.45
C LEU A 125 -1.87 6.23 -6.13
N GLU A 126 -3.07 5.85 -5.66
CA GLU A 126 -4.11 6.82 -5.30
C GLU A 126 -3.68 7.73 -4.15
N ILE A 127 -2.99 7.16 -3.14
CA ILE A 127 -2.41 7.91 -2.03
C ILE A 127 -1.30 8.85 -2.53
N ALA A 128 -0.34 8.36 -3.32
CA ALA A 128 0.78 9.15 -3.84
C ALA A 128 0.29 10.36 -4.65
N ASN A 129 -0.73 10.18 -5.50
CA ASN A 129 -1.37 11.26 -6.25
C ASN A 129 -2.01 12.34 -5.36
N GLY A 130 -2.26 12.06 -4.07
CA GLY A 130 -2.85 13.01 -3.12
C GLY A 130 -1.86 13.72 -2.20
N VAL A 131 -0.57 13.41 -2.30
CA VAL A 131 0.49 13.97 -1.45
C VAL A 131 0.99 15.31 -1.99
N ILE A 132 1.22 16.29 -1.10
CA ILE A 132 1.79 17.61 -1.47
C ILE A 132 3.31 17.57 -1.50
N ASP A 133 3.86 16.96 -0.46
CA ASP A 133 5.28 16.87 -0.19
C ASP A 133 5.63 15.39 -0.17
N ALA A 134 6.39 14.94 -1.17
CA ALA A 134 6.81 13.56 -1.25
C ALA A 134 7.97 13.23 -0.28
N GLN A 135 8.55 14.23 0.39
CA GLN A 135 9.68 14.03 1.32
C GLN A 135 9.40 12.96 2.37
N PRO A 136 8.24 12.92 3.05
CA PRO A 136 7.95 11.86 4.02
C PRO A 136 7.94 10.46 3.40
N LEU A 137 7.53 10.32 2.14
CA LEU A 137 7.52 9.02 1.44
C LEU A 137 8.94 8.61 1.04
N PHE A 138 9.78 9.57 0.65
CA PHE A 138 11.20 9.32 0.43
C PHE A 138 11.94 8.94 1.72
N ASP A 139 11.64 9.60 2.83
CA ASP A 139 12.19 9.25 4.13
C ASP A 139 11.76 7.84 4.56
N LEU A 140 10.49 7.48 4.33
CA LEU A 140 10.01 6.11 4.55
C LEU A 140 10.79 5.08 3.73
N MET A 141 11.07 5.38 2.45
CA MET A 141 11.89 4.51 1.61
C MET A 141 13.33 4.40 2.16
N ALA A 142 13.95 5.53 2.52
CA ALA A 142 15.30 5.56 3.07
C ALA A 142 15.42 4.74 4.37
N ILE A 143 14.48 4.93 5.30
CA ILE A 143 14.42 4.18 6.57
C ILE A 143 14.26 2.68 6.30
N THR A 144 13.41 2.31 5.34
CA THR A 144 13.19 0.89 4.99
C THR A 144 14.44 0.25 4.36
N LEU A 145 15.22 1.02 3.58
CA LEU A 145 16.45 0.56 2.95
C LEU A 145 17.66 0.50 3.89
N GLU A 146 17.60 1.16 5.06
CA GLU A 146 18.72 1.19 6.01
C GLU A 146 19.07 -0.20 6.55
N ASN A 147 18.05 -1.04 6.78
CA ASN A 147 18.18 -2.35 7.42
C ASN A 147 17.45 -3.45 6.63
N ILE A 148 17.85 -3.65 5.37
CA ILE A 148 17.23 -4.67 4.52
C ILE A 148 17.65 -6.06 4.98
N PRO A 149 16.70 -6.97 5.25
CA PRO A 149 17.01 -8.36 5.57
C PRO A 149 17.53 -9.10 4.32
N SER A 150 18.33 -10.15 4.49
CA SER A 150 18.79 -10.96 3.34
C SER A 150 17.71 -11.93 2.82
N GLY A 151 17.90 -12.43 1.60
CA GLY A 151 17.09 -13.51 1.03
C GLY A 151 15.69 -13.09 0.58
N VAL A 152 14.72 -14.00 0.65
CA VAL A 152 13.34 -13.80 0.15
C VAL A 152 12.70 -12.55 0.75
N VAL A 153 12.91 -12.31 2.05
CA VAL A 153 12.36 -11.17 2.77
C VAL A 153 12.92 -9.86 2.22
N GLY A 154 14.24 -9.80 1.97
CA GLY A 154 14.92 -8.63 1.39
C GLY A 154 14.45 -8.28 0.00
N ARG A 155 14.40 -9.30 -0.88
CA ARG A 155 13.91 -9.14 -2.25
C ARG A 155 12.47 -8.63 -2.28
N ALA A 156 11.62 -9.17 -1.41
CA ALA A 156 10.24 -8.71 -1.29
C ALA A 156 10.14 -7.27 -0.72
N THR A 157 11.04 -6.87 0.20
CA THR A 157 11.12 -5.48 0.67
C THR A 157 11.47 -4.54 -0.48
N ILE A 158 12.48 -4.90 -1.28
CA ILE A 158 12.88 -4.13 -2.46
C ILE A 158 11.75 -4.06 -3.48
N GLY A 159 11.07 -5.18 -3.75
CA GLY A 159 9.90 -5.23 -4.62
C GLY A 159 8.79 -4.26 -4.19
N SER A 160 8.47 -4.18 -2.89
CA SER A 160 7.44 -3.24 -2.42
C SER A 160 7.87 -1.78 -2.51
N LEU A 161 9.16 -1.48 -2.35
CA LEU A 161 9.70 -0.14 -2.54
C LEU A 161 9.77 0.29 -4.01
N ILE A 162 10.02 -0.64 -4.95
CA ILE A 162 9.93 -0.37 -6.39
C ILE A 162 8.51 0.07 -6.76
N VAL A 163 7.49 -0.60 -6.22
CA VAL A 163 6.09 -0.21 -6.43
C VAL A 163 5.82 1.20 -5.90
N LEU A 164 6.27 1.50 -4.68
CA LEU A 164 6.10 2.83 -4.09
C LEU A 164 6.83 3.91 -4.91
N ALA A 165 8.05 3.66 -5.35
CA ALA A 165 8.83 4.57 -6.18
C ALA A 165 8.09 4.89 -7.49
N ARG A 166 7.54 3.88 -8.17
CA ARG A 166 6.75 4.06 -9.40
C ARG A 166 5.47 4.86 -9.18
N ALA A 167 4.78 4.60 -8.07
CA ALA A 167 3.59 5.36 -7.69
C ALA A 167 3.93 6.84 -7.45
N LEU A 168 5.04 7.11 -6.76
CA LEU A 168 5.56 8.45 -6.53
C LEU A 168 5.95 9.18 -7.81
N THR A 169 6.76 8.57 -8.67
CA THR A 169 7.15 9.17 -9.95
C THR A 169 5.94 9.49 -10.80
N SER A 170 4.97 8.56 -10.88
CA SER A 170 3.73 8.79 -11.62
C SER A 170 2.94 9.99 -11.06
N ALA A 171 2.86 10.12 -9.73
CA ALA A 171 2.19 11.24 -9.08
C ALA A 171 2.91 12.59 -9.28
N LEU A 172 4.23 12.62 -9.14
CA LEU A 172 5.03 13.83 -9.34
C LEU A 172 4.98 14.32 -10.78
N ALA A 173 5.00 13.39 -11.74
CA ALA A 173 4.83 13.68 -13.17
C ALA A 173 3.46 14.32 -13.45
N ASN A 174 2.39 13.80 -12.84
CA ASN A 174 1.03 14.34 -12.98
C ASN A 174 0.91 15.77 -12.42
N LEU A 175 1.63 16.08 -11.33
CA LEU A 175 1.61 17.39 -10.67
C LEU A 175 2.61 18.40 -11.27
N ARG A 176 3.47 17.97 -12.22
CA ARG A 176 4.57 18.77 -12.80
C ARG A 176 5.50 19.39 -11.74
N VAL A 177 5.65 18.73 -10.60
CA VAL A 177 6.51 19.20 -9.51
C VAL A 177 7.95 18.76 -9.80
N GLN A 178 8.85 19.73 -9.91
CA GLN A 178 10.29 19.49 -9.95
C GLN A 178 10.80 19.36 -8.51
N GLN A 179 10.79 18.14 -7.97
CA GLN A 179 11.43 17.84 -6.68
C GLN A 179 12.78 17.20 -6.96
N GLY A 180 13.84 17.73 -6.34
CA GLY A 180 15.17 17.13 -6.44
C GLY A 180 15.18 15.72 -5.82
N PHE A 181 16.07 14.86 -6.31
CA PHE A 181 16.21 13.53 -5.72
C PHE A 181 16.70 13.65 -4.26
N PRO A 182 16.02 13.02 -3.30
CA PRO A 182 16.34 13.15 -1.88
C PRO A 182 17.67 12.47 -1.51
N GLU A 183 18.58 13.23 -0.89
CA GLU A 183 19.93 12.77 -0.54
C GLU A 183 19.92 11.57 0.42
N SER A 184 19.02 11.57 1.42
CA SER A 184 18.89 10.47 2.37
C SER A 184 18.58 9.15 1.68
N LEU A 185 17.66 9.15 0.71
CA LEU A 185 17.32 7.97 -0.08
C LEU A 185 18.47 7.57 -1.00
N LEU A 186 19.15 8.53 -1.64
CA LEU A 186 20.30 8.26 -2.50
C LEU A 186 21.38 7.49 -1.74
N MET A 187 21.73 7.97 -0.54
CA MET A 187 22.75 7.33 0.28
C MET A 187 22.38 5.89 0.64
N GLN A 188 21.10 5.61 0.94
CA GLN A 188 20.66 4.26 1.24
C GLN A 188 20.63 3.37 -0.01
N LEU A 189 20.21 3.90 -1.17
CA LEU A 189 20.25 3.16 -2.43
C LEU A 189 21.68 2.77 -2.82
N LEU A 190 22.65 3.68 -2.68
CA LEU A 190 24.06 3.38 -2.95
C LEU A 190 24.60 2.26 -2.06
N LYS A 191 24.21 2.22 -0.77
CA LYS A 191 24.57 1.09 0.12
C LYS A 191 23.95 -0.22 -0.38
N VAL A 192 22.69 -0.20 -0.80
CA VAL A 192 21.97 -1.40 -1.28
C VAL A 192 22.50 -1.88 -2.62
N MET A 193 22.99 -1.00 -3.49
CA MET A 193 23.70 -1.38 -4.72
C MET A 193 24.99 -2.17 -4.46
N MET A 194 25.53 -2.12 -3.24
CA MET A 194 26.67 -2.92 -2.79
C MET A 194 26.27 -4.17 -1.99
N HIS A 195 24.97 -4.48 -1.89
CA HIS A 195 24.46 -5.62 -1.15
C HIS A 195 24.90 -6.96 -1.77
N THR A 196 24.97 -8.02 -0.96
CA THR A 196 25.40 -9.36 -1.42
C THR A 196 24.34 -10.05 -2.28
N ASP A 197 23.06 -9.76 -2.05
CA ASP A 197 21.93 -10.22 -2.87
C ASP A 197 21.84 -9.42 -4.18
N VAL A 198 21.97 -10.12 -5.31
CA VAL A 198 21.94 -9.54 -6.67
C VAL A 198 20.61 -8.84 -6.97
N GLU A 199 19.49 -9.44 -6.57
CA GLU A 199 18.15 -8.89 -6.85
C GLU A 199 17.92 -7.61 -6.04
N ALA A 200 18.46 -7.54 -4.82
CA ALA A 200 18.44 -6.31 -4.04
C ALA A 200 19.21 -5.18 -4.72
N ARG A 201 20.39 -5.48 -5.30
CA ARG A 201 21.18 -4.51 -6.07
C ARG A 201 20.43 -4.02 -7.31
N ILE A 202 19.89 -4.95 -8.11
CA ILE A 202 19.09 -4.63 -9.31
C ILE A 202 17.91 -3.75 -8.93
N GLY A 203 17.20 -4.09 -7.87
CA GLY A 203 16.05 -3.30 -7.43
C GLY A 203 16.43 -1.91 -6.92
N ALA A 204 17.59 -1.72 -6.28
CA ALA A 204 18.09 -0.40 -5.94
C ALA A 204 18.41 0.45 -7.18
N HIS A 205 19.00 -0.14 -8.23
CA HIS A 205 19.16 0.54 -9.52
C HIS A 205 17.83 0.93 -10.14
N LEU A 206 16.84 0.03 -10.07
CA LEU A 206 15.50 0.33 -10.58
C LEU A 206 14.84 1.48 -9.84
N ILE A 207 14.87 1.49 -8.50
CA ILE A 207 14.33 2.60 -7.69
C ILE A 207 15.03 3.92 -8.03
N PHE A 208 16.35 3.90 -8.22
CA PHE A 208 17.11 5.10 -8.59
C PHE A 208 16.79 5.62 -10.00
N SER A 209 16.40 4.73 -10.93
CA SER A 209 16.13 5.08 -12.34
C SER A 209 14.70 5.54 -12.63
N VAL A 210 13.78 5.26 -11.71
CA VAL A 210 12.35 5.63 -11.78
C VAL A 210 12.17 7.06 -11.35
#